data_AF-A0A3Y5A6H0-F1
#
_entry.id   AF-A0A3Y5A6H0-F1
#
_cell.length_a   1.000
_cell.length_b   1.000
_cell.length_c   1.000
_cell.angle_alpha   90.00
_cell.angle_beta   90.00
_cell.angle_gamma   90.00
#
_symmetry.space_group_name_H-M   'P 1'
#
loop_
_entity.id
_entity.type
_entity.pdbx_description
1 polymer ?
#
loop_
_entity_poly.entity_id
_entity_poly.type
_entity_poly.pdbx_seq_one_letter_code
_entity_poly.pdbx_strand_id
1 'polypeptide(L)' 'MSESIITHIISIIRERQSAHDGAPVKTRDIADAAGLSIYQVRSYLEQLRAVG' A
#
# COMPACT_ATOMS: atom_id res chain seq x y z
N MET A 1 -14.54 -1.88 -14.66
CA MET A 1 -13.39 -0.97 -14.76
C MET A 1 -12.34 -1.52 -13.83
N SER A 2 -11.21 -2.02 -14.36
CA SER A 2 -10.17 -2.59 -13.50
C SER A 2 -9.49 -1.46 -12.74
N GLU A 3 -9.68 -1.45 -11.42
CA GLU A 3 -8.98 -0.53 -10.53
C GLU A 3 -7.47 -0.80 -10.64
N SER A 4 -6.67 0.26 -10.79
CA SER A 4 -5.22 0.11 -10.87
C SER A 4 -4.70 -0.48 -9.56
N ILE A 5 -3.76 -1.43 -9.64
CA ILE A 5 -3.13 -2.04 -8.46
C ILE A 5 -2.55 -0.98 -7.51
N ILE A 6 -2.10 0.15 -8.07
CA ILE A 6 -1.61 1.30 -7.30
C ILE A 6 -2.74 1.96 -6.51
N THR A 7 -3.91 2.19 -7.13
CA THR A 7 -5.09 2.74 -6.45
C THR A 7 -5.54 1.84 -5.31
N HIS A 8 -5.52 0.53 -5.52
CA HIS A 8 -5.83 -0.46 -4.50
C HIS A 8 -4.85 -0.42 -3.31
N ILE A 9 -3.53 -0.36 -3.59
CA ILE A 9 -2.48 -0.20 -2.55
C ILE A 9 -2.69 1.08 -1.74
N ILE A 10 -3.03 2.21 -2.38
CA ILE A 10 -3.31 3.48 -1.70
C ILE A 10 -4.54 3.35 -0.79
N SER A 11 -5.59 2.67 -1.23
CA SER A 11 -6.78 2.43 -0.40
C SER A 11 -6.42 1.64 0.87
N ILE A 12 -5.68 0.54 0.72
CA ILE A 12 -5.21 -0.27 1.85
C ILE A 12 -4.41 0.57 2.85
N ILE A 13 -3.49 1.41 2.36
CA ILE A 13 -2.66 2.25 3.24
C ILE A 13 -3.56 3.21 4.03
N ARG A 14 -4.52 3.88 3.38
CA ARG A 14 -5.43 4.83 4.05
C ARG A 14 -6.30 4.16 5.10
N GLU A 15 -6.87 3.00 4.78
CA GLU A 15 -7.69 2.23 5.72
C GLU A 15 -6.87 1.79 6.94
N ARG A 16 -5.66 1.27 6.72
CA ARG A 16 -4.77 0.83 7.80
C ARG A 16 -4.28 1.99 8.66
N GLN A 17 -3.92 3.13 8.07
CA GLN A 17 -3.54 4.33 8.83
C GLN A 17 -4.70 4.82 9.70
N SER A 18 -5.92 4.84 9.15
CA SER A 18 -7.12 5.27 9.88
C SER A 18 -7.42 4.37 11.07
N ALA A 19 -7.17 3.06 10.94
CA ALA A 19 -7.34 2.08 12.02
C ALA A 19 -6.25 2.16 13.11
N HIS A 20 -5.13 2.85 12.84
CA HIS A 20 -3.97 2.93 13.73
C HIS A 20 -3.61 4.38 14.10
N ASP A 21 -4.60 5.27 14.21
CA ASP A 21 -4.43 6.66 14.62
C ASP A 21 -3.32 7.42 13.83
N GLY A 22 -3.21 7.12 12.53
CA GLY A 22 -2.21 7.72 11.65
C GLY A 22 -0.81 7.14 11.75
N ALA A 23 -0.61 6.03 12.47
CA ALA A 23 0.67 5.35 12.53
C ALA A 23 1.11 4.84 11.14
N PRO A 24 2.42 4.82 10.84
CA PRO A 24 2.94 4.26 9.59
C PRO A 24 2.53 2.80 9.39
N VAL A 25 2.12 2.45 8.16
CA VAL A 25 1.71 1.09 7.80
C VAL A 25 2.92 0.25 7.43
N LYS A 26 2.97 -1.00 7.89
CA LYS A 26 4.05 -1.93 7.56
C LYS A 26 3.89 -2.44 6.13
N THR A 27 4.99 -2.52 5.39
CA THR A 27 5.00 -3.07 4.02
C THR A 27 4.41 -4.48 3.95
N ARG A 28 4.66 -5.32 4.96
CA ARG A 28 4.08 -6.66 5.03
C ARG A 28 2.55 -6.65 5.12
N ASP A 29 1.98 -5.78 5.94
CA ASP A 29 0.53 -5.71 6.13
C ASP A 29 -0.18 -5.26 4.84
N ILE A 30 0.49 -4.41 4.04
CA ILE A 30 0.02 -4.01 2.71
C ILE A 30 0.09 -5.18 1.72
N ALA A 31 1.19 -5.95 1.74
CA ALA A 31 1.39 -7.12 0.89
C ALA A 31 0.36 -8.22 1.18
N ASP A 32 0.11 -8.50 2.45
CA ASP A 32 -0.89 -9.48 2.90
C ASP A 32 -2.31 -9.06 2.46
N ALA A 33 -2.66 -7.77 2.59
CA ALA A 33 -3.97 -7.26 2.19
C ALA A 33 -4.16 -7.20 0.67
N ALA A 34 -3.10 -6.89 -0.09
CA ALA A 34 -3.15 -6.81 -1.55
C ALA A 34 -2.97 -8.18 -2.24
N GLY A 35 -2.64 -9.24 -1.49
CA GLY A 35 -2.32 -10.55 -2.06
C GLY A 35 -1.07 -10.55 -2.95
N LEU A 36 -0.10 -9.67 -2.65
CA LEU A 36 1.12 -9.47 -3.43
C LEU A 36 2.36 -9.90 -2.65
N SER A 37 3.47 -10.09 -3.36
CA SER A 37 4.76 -10.24 -2.69
C SER A 37 5.23 -8.92 -2.08
N ILE A 38 5.98 -9.01 -0.97
CA ILE A 38 6.59 -7.84 -0.32
C ILE A 38 7.47 -7.05 -1.30
N TYR A 39 8.18 -7.74 -2.20
CA TYR A 39 9.02 -7.08 -3.21
C TYR A 39 8.22 -6.25 -4.20
N GLN A 40 7.09 -6.77 -4.70
CA GLN A 40 6.21 -6.02 -5.61
C GLN A 40 5.63 -4.80 -4.91
N VAL A 41 5.11 -4.95 -3.69
CA VAL A 41 4.59 -3.81 -2.91
C VAL A 41 5.68 -2.77 -2.67
N ARG A 42 6.88 -3.20 -2.30
CA ARG A 42 8.03 -2.29 -2.12
C ARG A 42 8.32 -1.49 -3.39
N SER A 43 8.33 -2.13 -4.56
CA SER A 43 8.53 -1.45 -5.85
C SER A 43 7.47 -0.36 -6.09
N TYR A 44 6.20 -0.65 -5.84
CA TYR A 44 5.12 0.35 -5.96
C TYR A 44 5.25 1.47 -4.94
N LEU A 45 5.62 1.16 -3.69
CA LEU A 45 5.86 2.17 -2.65
C LEU A 45 7.05 3.08 -3.00
N GLU A 46 8.12 2.53 -3.60
CA GLU A 46 9.27 3.32 -4.06
C GLU A 46 8.88 4.24 -5.24
N GLN A 47 8.04 3.77 -6.16
CA GLN A 47 7.48 4.61 -7.23
C GLN A 47 6.60 5.74 -6.70
N LEU A 48 5.70 5.43 -5.75
CA LEU A 48 4.86 6.44 -5.08
C LEU A 48 5.71 7.45 -4.31
N ARG A 49 6.69 6.98 -3.55
CA ARG A 49 7.64 7.85 -2.84
C ARG A 49 8.38 8.81 -3.76
N ALA A 50 8.70 8.39 -4.99
CA ALA A 50 9.41 9.22 -5.95
C ALA A 50 8.57 10.40 -6.48
N VAL A 51 7.23 10.32 -6.40
CA VAL A 51 6.31 11.36 -6.89
C VAL A 51 5.72 12.25 -5.79
N GLY A 52 5.95 11.92 -4.51
CA GLY A 52 5.47 12.66 -3.33
C GLY A 52 4.24 12.05 -2.68
#